data_AF-A0ABD4DYU3-F1
#
_entry.id   AF-A0ABD4DYU3-F1
#
_cell.length_a   1.000
_cell.length_b   1.000
_cell.length_c   1.000
_cell.angle_alpha   90.00
_cell.angle_beta   90.00
_cell.angle_gamma   90.00
#
_symmetry.space_group_name_H-M   'P 1'
#
loop_
_entity.id
_entity.type
_entity.pdbx_description
1 polymer ?
#
loop_
_entity_poly.entity_id
_entity_poly.type
_entity_poly.pdbx_seq_one_letter_code
_entity_poly.pdbx_strand_id
1 'polypeptide(L)'
;LGLLLETRQIRKMISSYVGENKEFERQYLAGELELEFTPQGTLAEKLRAGGAGIPAFFTNTGYGTVIAEGKETRQFGDRHYVLEPSLTADVALVKAWKADKSGNLIYRRTARNFNPMCAMAGRITVAEVEEIVENGELDPDQIHTPGIFVQRLVLNATPEKRIEQRVVRAKGD
;
A
#
# COMPACT_ATOMS: atom_id res chain seq x y z
N LEU A 1 -2.01 -11.82 -2.81
CA LEU A 1 -2.00 -11.59 -4.27
C LEU A 1 -1.70 -12.87 -5.06
N GLY A 2 -0.72 -13.70 -4.67
CA GLY A 2 -0.43 -14.98 -5.37
C GLY A 2 -1.67 -15.82 -5.68
N LEU A 3 -2.54 -16.05 -4.69
CA LEU A 3 -3.81 -16.76 -4.88
C LEU A 3 -4.74 -16.13 -5.93
N LEU A 4 -4.75 -14.80 -6.06
CA LEU A 4 -5.57 -14.09 -7.06
C LEU A 4 -4.94 -14.13 -8.47
N LEU A 5 -3.62 -14.31 -8.55
CA LEU A 5 -2.93 -14.54 -9.83
C LEU A 5 -3.20 -15.95 -10.33
N GLU A 6 -3.17 -16.95 -9.45
CA GLU A 6 -3.51 -18.35 -9.76
C GLU A 6 -4.92 -18.48 -10.36
N THR A 7 -5.88 -17.72 -9.82
CA THR A 7 -7.27 -17.69 -10.32
C THR A 7 -7.51 -16.65 -11.41
N ARG A 8 -6.47 -15.96 -11.90
CA ARG A 8 -6.53 -14.93 -12.96
C ARG A 8 -7.53 -13.79 -12.70
N GLN A 9 -7.65 -13.38 -11.44
CA GLN A 9 -8.53 -12.27 -11.03
C GLN A 9 -7.87 -10.89 -11.18
N ILE A 10 -6.58 -10.84 -11.50
CA ILE A 10 -5.82 -9.59 -11.65
C ILE A 10 -5.47 -9.39 -13.14
N ARG A 11 -6.02 -8.34 -13.75
CA ARG A 11 -5.69 -7.94 -15.13
C ARG A 11 -4.50 -6.99 -15.23
N LYS A 12 -4.32 -6.12 -14.23
CA LYS A 12 -3.30 -5.07 -14.16
C LYS A 12 -2.79 -4.94 -12.73
N MET A 13 -1.48 -4.77 -12.57
CA MET A 13 -0.84 -4.51 -11.29
C MET A 13 -0.03 -3.21 -11.34
N ILE A 14 -0.24 -2.34 -10.37
CA ILE A 14 0.61 -1.18 -10.11
C ILE A 14 1.46 -1.52 -8.90
N SER A 15 2.77 -1.65 -9.06
CA SER A 15 3.66 -2.09 -7.98
C SER A 15 5.07 -1.55 -8.11
N SER A 16 5.79 -1.50 -7.00
CA SER A 16 7.20 -1.07 -6.95
C SER A 16 8.18 -2.23 -6.96
N TYR A 17 7.71 -3.43 -6.67
CA TYR A 17 8.50 -4.65 -6.64
C TYR A 17 7.54 -5.84 -6.67
N VAL A 18 7.87 -6.85 -7.47
CA VAL A 18 7.03 -8.03 -7.71
C VAL A 18 7.60 -9.31 -7.09
N GLY A 19 8.85 -9.27 -6.63
CA GLY A 19 9.49 -10.35 -5.87
C GLY A 19 9.74 -11.63 -6.66
N GLU A 20 9.87 -12.74 -5.93
CA GLU A 20 10.15 -14.09 -6.45
C GLU A 20 8.88 -14.86 -6.89
N ASN A 21 7.82 -14.16 -7.29
CA ASN A 21 6.59 -14.83 -7.69
C ASN A 21 6.68 -15.35 -9.13
N LYS A 22 7.02 -16.64 -9.28
CA LYS A 22 7.14 -17.29 -10.59
C LYS A 22 5.89 -17.20 -11.47
N GLU A 23 4.70 -17.25 -10.86
CA GLU A 23 3.44 -17.17 -11.62
C GLU A 23 3.19 -15.74 -12.12
N PHE A 24 3.57 -14.73 -11.33
CA PHE A 24 3.56 -13.34 -11.77
C PHE A 24 4.47 -13.16 -13.01
N GLU A 25 5.71 -13.61 -12.93
CA GLU A 25 6.68 -13.49 -14.02
C GLU A 25 6.18 -14.21 -15.30
N ARG A 26 5.66 -15.42 -15.14
CA ARG A 26 5.06 -16.20 -16.24
C ARG A 26 3.92 -15.43 -16.91
N GLN A 27 2.96 -14.92 -16.14
CA GLN A 27 1.81 -14.18 -16.67
C GLN A 27 2.22 -12.87 -17.35
N TYR A 28 3.18 -12.14 -16.77
CA TYR A 28 3.70 -10.91 -17.37
C TYR A 28 4.39 -11.17 -18.71
N LEU A 29 5.30 -12.16 -18.77
CA LEU A 29 6.01 -12.52 -20.01
C LEU A 29 5.07 -13.09 -21.09
N ALA A 30 3.98 -13.75 -20.67
CA ALA A 30 2.93 -14.23 -21.58
C ALA A 30 1.95 -13.13 -22.03
N GLY A 31 2.04 -11.91 -21.48
CA GLY A 31 1.09 -10.83 -21.74
C GLY A 31 -0.30 -11.04 -21.11
N GLU A 32 -0.43 -11.98 -20.17
CA GLU A 32 -1.67 -12.25 -19.42
C GLU A 32 -1.93 -11.20 -18.33
N LEU A 33 -0.88 -10.48 -17.89
CA LEU A 33 -0.91 -9.51 -16.81
C LEU A 33 -0.22 -8.20 -17.22
N GLU A 34 -0.94 -7.08 -17.16
CA GLU A 34 -0.36 -5.75 -17.35
C GLU A 34 0.38 -5.31 -16.07
N LEU A 35 1.61 -4.79 -16.22
CA LEU A 35 2.40 -4.26 -15.12
C LEU A 35 2.70 -2.78 -15.34
N GLU A 36 2.34 -1.95 -14.36
CA GLU A 36 2.79 -0.57 -14.25
C GLU A 36 3.79 -0.46 -13.10
N PHE A 37 5.08 -0.47 -13.45
CA PHE A 37 6.14 -0.34 -12.47
C PHE A 37 6.20 1.11 -11.95
N THR A 38 6.04 1.29 -10.65
CA THR A 38 6.03 2.61 -10.00
C THR A 38 7.05 2.61 -8.85
N PRO A 39 8.05 3.52 -8.84
CA PRO A 39 9.00 3.63 -7.73
C PRO A 39 8.28 3.69 -6.38
N GLN A 40 8.80 2.98 -5.37
CA GLN A 40 8.08 2.77 -4.10
C GLN A 40 7.66 4.07 -3.41
N GLY A 41 8.54 5.08 -3.40
CA GLY A 41 8.23 6.41 -2.87
C GLY A 41 7.13 7.13 -3.66
N THR A 42 7.17 7.02 -4.99
CA THR A 42 6.11 7.54 -5.86
C THR A 42 4.79 6.82 -5.62
N LEU A 43 4.77 5.49 -5.48
CA LEU A 43 3.55 4.72 -5.21
C LEU A 43 2.91 5.12 -3.88
N ALA A 44 3.72 5.29 -2.84
CA ALA A 44 3.28 5.79 -1.53
C ALA A 44 2.65 7.18 -1.67
N GLU A 45 3.34 8.11 -2.33
CA GLU A 45 2.85 9.49 -2.49
C GLU A 45 1.62 9.56 -3.40
N LYS A 46 1.49 8.70 -4.42
CA LYS A 46 0.27 8.58 -5.24
C LYS A 46 -0.95 8.23 -4.40
N LEU A 47 -0.83 7.24 -3.50
CA LEU A 47 -1.92 6.85 -2.60
C LEU A 47 -2.23 7.97 -1.60
N ARG A 48 -1.20 8.56 -1.00
CA ARG A 48 -1.38 9.68 -0.05
C ARG A 48 -2.05 10.88 -0.73
N ALA A 49 -1.61 11.26 -1.92
CA ALA A 49 -2.19 12.34 -2.71
C ALA A 49 -3.66 12.04 -3.06
N GLY A 50 -3.96 10.80 -3.45
CA GLY A 50 -5.32 10.37 -3.76
C GLY A 50 -6.26 10.51 -2.56
N GLY A 51 -5.84 10.01 -1.39
CA GLY A 51 -6.61 10.16 -0.16
C GLY A 51 -6.72 11.60 0.38
N ALA A 52 -5.80 12.48 -0.02
CA ALA A 52 -5.81 13.90 0.34
C ALA A 52 -6.51 14.80 -0.70
N GLY A 53 -7.06 14.23 -1.79
CA GLY A 53 -7.71 15.00 -2.86
C GLY A 53 -6.76 15.81 -3.74
N ILE A 54 -5.48 15.44 -3.79
CA ILE A 54 -4.47 16.08 -4.66
C ILE A 54 -4.40 15.28 -5.96
N PRO A 55 -4.79 15.84 -7.12
CA PRO A 55 -4.95 15.07 -8.36
C PRO A 55 -3.61 14.63 -8.97
N ALA A 56 -2.55 15.40 -8.77
CA ALA A 56 -1.21 15.08 -9.24
C ALA A 56 -0.15 15.86 -8.45
N PHE A 57 1.09 15.37 -8.47
CA PHE A 57 2.23 16.02 -7.82
C PHE A 57 3.50 15.82 -8.65
N PHE A 58 4.48 16.71 -8.49
CA PHE A 58 5.79 16.57 -9.12
C PHE A 58 6.76 15.86 -8.19
N THR A 59 7.54 14.90 -8.71
CA THR A 59 8.64 14.24 -8.00
C THR A 59 9.86 14.10 -8.89
N ASN A 60 11.06 14.21 -8.32
CA ASN A 60 12.30 13.98 -9.08
C ASN A 60 12.51 12.49 -9.39
N THR A 61 11.90 11.59 -8.59
CA THR A 61 12.06 10.14 -8.73
C THR A 61 11.60 9.67 -10.12
N GLY A 62 12.52 9.04 -10.85
CA GLY A 62 12.26 8.48 -12.18
C GLY A 62 12.67 9.39 -13.35
N TYR A 63 12.99 10.67 -13.11
CA TYR A 63 13.52 11.54 -14.16
C TYR A 63 14.80 10.95 -14.79
N GLY A 64 14.89 11.00 -16.12
CA GLY A 64 16.02 10.43 -16.87
C GLY A 64 16.01 8.90 -16.98
N THR A 65 14.90 8.24 -16.59
CA THR A 65 14.70 6.79 -16.72
C THR A 65 13.45 6.50 -17.55
N VAL A 66 13.24 5.22 -17.91
CA VAL A 66 12.04 4.74 -18.62
C VAL A 66 10.72 5.10 -17.91
N ILE A 67 10.76 5.33 -16.59
CA ILE A 67 9.58 5.71 -15.80
C ILE A 67 9.05 7.11 -16.17
N ALA A 68 9.90 7.99 -16.69
CA ALA A 68 9.52 9.35 -17.09
C ALA A 68 9.03 9.44 -18.54
N GLU A 69 9.18 8.39 -19.35
CA GLU A 69 8.78 8.40 -20.75
C GLU A 69 7.27 8.65 -20.90
N GLY A 70 6.92 9.62 -21.75
CA GLY A 70 5.53 10.01 -21.99
C GLY A 70 4.85 10.81 -20.87
N LYS A 71 5.55 11.12 -19.77
CA LYS A 71 5.02 11.95 -18.67
C LYS A 71 5.41 13.41 -18.83
N GLU A 72 4.57 14.32 -18.32
CA GLU A 72 4.93 15.73 -18.22
C GLU A 72 6.14 15.88 -17.29
N THR A 73 7.12 16.68 -17.72
CA THR A 73 8.25 17.06 -16.88
C THR A 73 8.32 18.58 -16.72
N ARG A 74 8.81 19.02 -15.57
CA ARG A 74 8.99 20.44 -15.27
C ARG A 74 10.27 20.66 -14.50
N GLN A 75 10.95 21.76 -14.80
CA GLN A 75 12.13 22.19 -14.05
C GLN A 75 11.70 23.11 -12.91
N PHE A 76 12.18 22.82 -11.70
CA PHE A 76 12.10 23.70 -10.55
C PHE A 76 13.51 23.93 -10.03
N GLY A 77 14.02 25.16 -10.17
CA GLY A 77 15.42 25.47 -9.88
C GLY A 77 16.37 24.74 -10.83
N ASP A 78 17.31 23.98 -10.27
CA ASP A 78 18.34 23.22 -11.00
C ASP A 78 17.93 21.76 -11.31
N ARG A 79 16.73 21.33 -10.88
CA ARG A 79 16.28 19.94 -10.98
C ARG A 79 15.03 19.80 -11.84
N HIS A 80 14.97 18.70 -12.58
CA HIS A 80 13.78 18.28 -13.30
C HIS A 80 12.95 17.29 -12.49
N TYR A 81 11.64 17.39 -12.66
CA TYR A 81 10.65 16.60 -11.95
C TYR A 81 9.65 16.03 -12.95
N VAL A 82 9.09 14.89 -12.61
CA VAL A 82 8.06 14.17 -13.37
C VAL A 82 6.72 14.39 -12.69
N LEU A 83 5.70 14.74 -13.46
CA LEU A 83 4.33 14.83 -12.97
C LEU A 83 3.77 13.41 -12.80
N GLU A 84 3.29 13.10 -11.61
CA GLU A 84 2.67 11.82 -11.28
C GLU A 84 1.22 12.03 -10.86
N PRO A 85 0.24 11.36 -11.51
CA PRO A 85 -1.15 11.42 -11.07
C PRO A 85 -1.32 10.63 -9.78
N SER A 86 -2.24 11.07 -8.93
CA SER A 86 -2.64 10.35 -7.72
C SER A 86 -3.27 8.99 -8.02
N LEU A 87 -3.33 8.12 -7.03
CA LEU A 87 -3.96 6.81 -7.11
C LEU A 87 -5.07 6.70 -6.07
N THR A 88 -6.28 6.40 -6.53
CA THR A 88 -7.45 6.07 -5.71
C THR A 88 -7.95 4.68 -6.05
N ALA A 89 -8.69 4.05 -5.14
CA ALA A 89 -9.27 2.73 -5.35
C ALA A 89 -10.75 2.70 -4.98
N ASP A 90 -11.54 1.87 -5.66
CA ASP A 90 -12.93 1.59 -5.25
C ASP A 90 -13.00 0.93 -3.87
N VAL A 91 -12.08 -0.01 -3.64
CA VAL A 91 -11.99 -0.76 -2.39
C VAL A 91 -10.53 -0.79 -1.94
N ALA A 92 -10.29 -0.37 -0.70
CA ALA A 92 -9.02 -0.56 -0.03
C ALA A 92 -9.13 -1.71 0.99
N LEU A 93 -8.23 -2.69 0.85
CA LEU A 93 -8.10 -3.79 1.80
C LEU A 93 -6.84 -3.54 2.62
N VAL A 94 -6.99 -3.36 3.93
CA VAL A 94 -5.88 -3.02 4.83
C VAL A 94 -5.84 -3.95 6.04
N LYS A 95 -4.66 -4.09 6.64
CA LYS A 95 -4.42 -4.85 7.85
C LYS A 95 -3.90 -3.93 8.96
N ALA A 96 -4.53 -3.98 10.13
CA ALA A 96 -4.03 -3.31 11.33
C ALA A 96 -3.84 -4.31 12.49
N TRP A 97 -3.25 -3.84 13.59
CA TRP A 97 -3.12 -4.65 14.81
C TRP A 97 -4.41 -4.55 15.64
N LYS A 98 -4.82 -3.34 16.01
CA LYS A 98 -6.06 -3.10 16.76
C LYS A 98 -6.96 -2.10 16.04
N ALA A 99 -8.27 -2.20 16.29
CA ALA A 99 -9.22 -1.15 16.02
C ALA A 99 -10.16 -0.92 17.22
N ASP A 100 -10.69 0.29 17.37
CA ASP A 100 -11.92 0.48 18.14
C ASP A 100 -13.16 0.31 17.26
N LYS A 101 -14.36 0.28 17.87
CA LYS A 101 -15.63 0.13 17.12
C LYS A 101 -15.94 1.30 16.18
N SER A 102 -15.33 2.46 16.40
CA SER A 102 -15.41 3.63 15.52
C SER A 102 -14.47 3.56 14.31
N GLY A 103 -13.62 2.54 14.23
CA GLY A 103 -12.72 2.30 13.10
C GLY A 103 -11.33 2.92 13.24
N ASN A 104 -10.99 3.51 14.38
CA ASN A 104 -9.64 4.03 14.61
C ASN A 104 -8.64 2.88 14.64
N LEU A 105 -7.54 2.99 13.90
CA LEU A 105 -6.59 1.89 13.73
C LEU A 105 -5.25 2.16 14.42
N ILE A 106 -4.70 1.11 15.04
CA ILE A 106 -3.31 1.04 15.48
C ILE A 106 -2.59 -0.08 14.72
N TYR A 107 -1.43 0.24 14.14
CA TYR A 107 -0.55 -0.73 13.50
C TYR A 107 0.64 -1.08 14.38
N ARG A 108 1.22 -2.27 14.18
CA ARG A 108 2.33 -2.77 14.99
C ARG A 108 3.61 -2.90 14.17
N ARG A 109 4.65 -2.14 14.55
CA ARG A 109 5.99 -2.18 13.92
C ARG A 109 5.91 -1.88 12.41
N THR A 110 6.74 -2.56 11.61
CA THR A 110 6.85 -2.40 10.16
C THR A 110 5.63 -2.92 9.39
N ALA A 111 4.69 -3.63 10.05
CA ALA A 111 3.42 -4.02 9.43
C ALA A 111 2.52 -2.81 9.10
N ARG A 112 2.86 -1.60 9.57
CA ARG A 112 2.17 -0.36 9.18
C ARG A 112 2.27 -0.10 7.68
N ASN A 113 3.49 -0.16 7.13
CA ASN A 113 3.82 0.10 5.72
C ASN A 113 2.81 0.98 4.93
N PHE A 114 2.18 0.44 3.90
CA PHE A 114 1.23 1.14 3.01
C PHE A 114 -0.18 1.25 3.57
N ASN A 115 -0.53 0.50 4.63
CA ASN A 115 -1.91 0.38 5.10
C ASN A 115 -2.61 1.73 5.37
N PRO A 116 -2.02 2.72 6.05
CA PRO A 116 -2.66 4.03 6.24
C PRO A 116 -2.99 4.73 4.92
N MET A 117 -2.05 4.73 3.97
CA MET A 117 -2.22 5.41 2.69
C MET A 117 -3.25 4.70 1.81
N CYS A 118 -3.28 3.36 1.82
CA CYS A 118 -4.33 2.60 1.16
C CYS A 118 -5.71 2.90 1.76
N ALA A 119 -5.82 2.97 3.09
CA ALA A 119 -7.09 3.27 3.77
C ALA A 119 -7.64 4.65 3.37
N MET A 120 -6.78 5.66 3.25
CA MET A 120 -7.18 7.00 2.83
C MET A 120 -7.56 7.07 1.34
N ALA A 121 -6.89 6.29 0.49
CA ALA A 121 -7.10 6.28 -0.96
C ALA A 121 -8.33 5.46 -1.43
N GLY A 122 -8.92 4.65 -0.55
CA GLY A 122 -10.08 3.81 -0.85
C GLY A 122 -11.41 4.54 -0.70
N ARG A 123 -12.30 4.37 -1.67
CA ARG A 123 -13.71 4.81 -1.54
C ARG A 123 -14.46 4.00 -0.48
N ILE A 124 -14.18 2.70 -0.39
CA ILE A 124 -14.61 1.82 0.70
C ILE A 124 -13.39 1.10 1.25
N THR A 125 -13.06 1.35 2.50
CA THR A 125 -11.96 0.72 3.22
C THR A 125 -12.48 -0.37 4.13
N VAL A 126 -11.94 -1.57 3.96
CA VAL A 126 -12.14 -2.74 4.82
C VAL A 126 -10.83 -3.01 5.54
N ALA A 127 -10.85 -2.89 6.87
CA ALA A 127 -9.69 -3.15 7.71
C ALA A 127 -9.85 -4.49 8.44
N GLU A 128 -8.95 -5.43 8.14
CA GLU A 128 -8.77 -6.64 8.95
C GLU A 128 -7.91 -6.31 10.17
N VAL A 129 -8.34 -6.71 11.37
CA VAL A 129 -7.63 -6.43 12.63
C VAL A 129 -7.53 -7.66 13.52
N GLU A 130 -6.52 -7.70 14.40
CA GLU A 130 -6.34 -8.81 15.36
C GLU A 130 -7.18 -8.64 16.62
N GLU A 131 -7.53 -7.40 16.96
CA GLU A 131 -8.24 -7.06 18.17
C GLU A 131 -9.21 -5.91 17.86
N ILE A 132 -10.46 -6.04 18.32
CA ILE A 132 -11.43 -4.95 18.35
C ILE A 132 -11.69 -4.62 19.81
N VAL A 133 -11.48 -3.36 20.18
CA VAL A 133 -11.71 -2.83 21.53
C VAL A 133 -12.90 -1.88 21.55
N GLU A 134 -13.39 -1.53 22.74
CA GLU A 134 -14.44 -0.51 22.88
C GLU A 134 -13.91 0.89 22.58
N ASN A 135 -14.81 1.80 22.20
CA ASN A 135 -14.47 3.19 21.98
C ASN A 135 -13.96 3.84 23.27
N GLY A 136 -12.83 4.53 23.17
CA GLY A 136 -12.15 5.16 24.30
C GLY A 136 -11.08 4.28 24.96
N GLU A 137 -10.96 2.99 24.60
CA GLU A 137 -9.84 2.15 25.05
C GLU A 137 -8.54 2.45 24.31
N LEU A 138 -8.63 2.96 23.09
CA LEU A 138 -7.47 3.47 22.36
C LEU A 138 -7.20 4.91 22.79
N ASP A 139 -6.00 5.16 23.30
CA ASP A 139 -5.49 6.51 23.55
C ASP A 139 -5.54 7.32 22.24
N PRO A 140 -6.25 8.47 22.22
CA PRO A 140 -6.37 9.31 21.03
C PRO A 140 -5.03 9.70 20.39
N ASP A 141 -3.98 9.92 21.19
CA ASP A 141 -2.65 10.30 20.70
C ASP A 141 -1.86 9.11 20.13
N GLN A 142 -2.36 7.89 20.28
CA GLN A 142 -1.76 6.66 19.75
C GLN A 142 -2.47 6.13 18.49
N ILE A 143 -3.57 6.77 18.08
CA ILE A 143 -4.29 6.42 16.85
C ILE A 143 -3.43 6.77 15.63
N HIS A 144 -3.22 5.81 14.74
CA HIS A 144 -2.40 6.01 13.54
C HIS A 144 -3.24 6.39 12.32
N THR A 145 -4.37 5.71 12.12
CA THR A 145 -5.35 6.04 11.07
C THR A 145 -6.68 6.31 11.74
N PRO A 146 -7.20 7.55 11.70
CA PRO A 146 -8.51 7.87 12.24
C PRO A 146 -9.64 7.08 11.55
N GLY A 147 -10.67 6.74 12.31
CA GLY A 147 -11.78 5.89 11.86
C GLY A 147 -12.61 6.45 10.70
N ILE A 148 -12.50 7.75 10.42
CA ILE A 148 -13.13 8.37 9.25
C ILE A 148 -12.71 7.70 7.92
N PHE A 149 -11.51 7.11 7.86
CA PHE A 149 -10.99 6.42 6.68
C PHE A 149 -11.38 4.94 6.62
N VAL A 150 -12.19 4.42 7.55
CA VAL A 150 -12.51 2.99 7.66
C VAL A 150 -14.02 2.79 7.70
N GLN A 151 -14.54 2.05 6.72
CA GLN A 151 -15.98 1.80 6.62
C GLN A 151 -16.39 0.43 7.16
N ARG A 152 -15.47 -0.54 7.18
CA ARG A 152 -15.76 -1.91 7.65
C ARG A 152 -14.58 -2.46 8.43
N LEU A 153 -14.87 -3.12 9.55
CA LEU A 153 -13.92 -3.87 10.34
C LEU A 153 -14.18 -5.37 10.18
N VAL A 154 -13.11 -6.15 10.05
CA VAL A 154 -13.14 -7.61 10.06
C VAL A 154 -12.18 -8.10 11.14
N LEU A 155 -12.70 -8.82 12.13
CA LEU A 155 -11.86 -9.43 13.16
C LEU A 155 -11.25 -10.73 12.63
N ASN A 156 -9.92 -10.80 12.67
CA ASN A 156 -9.15 -12.02 12.50
C ASN A 156 -8.19 -12.15 13.68
N ALA A 157 -8.64 -12.81 14.75
CA ALA A 157 -7.91 -12.88 16.02
C ALA A 157 -6.60 -13.70 15.93
N THR A 158 -6.50 -14.61 14.97
CA THR A 158 -5.37 -15.53 14.81
C THR A 158 -4.91 -15.58 13.35
N PRO A 159 -4.41 -14.46 12.78
CA PRO A 159 -3.98 -14.43 11.39
C PRO A 159 -2.69 -15.22 11.22
N GLU A 160 -2.57 -15.94 10.11
CA GLU A 160 -1.29 -16.52 9.71
C GLU A 160 -0.30 -15.41 9.32
N LYS A 161 0.84 -15.34 10.01
CA LYS A 161 1.90 -14.35 9.74
C LYS A 161 3.18 -15.06 9.30
N ARG A 162 3.27 -15.34 8.00
CA ARG A 162 4.45 -15.98 7.41
C ARG A 162 5.66 -15.04 7.46
N ILE A 163 6.83 -15.60 7.78
CA ILE A 163 8.12 -14.91 7.67
C ILE A 163 8.81 -15.46 6.43
N GLU A 164 9.03 -14.62 5.42
CA GLU A 164 9.63 -15.01 4.14
C GLU A 164 11.07 -15.54 4.33
N GLN A 165 11.89 -14.80 5.07
CA GLN A 165 13.26 -15.21 5.42
C GLN A 165 13.48 -15.04 6.92
N ARG A 166 13.52 -16.17 7.64
CA ARG A 166 13.76 -16.17 9.09
C ARG A 166 15.25 -16.08 9.39
N VAL A 167 15.76 -14.85 9.48
CA VAL A 167 17.13 -14.58 9.88
C VAL A 167 17.20 -14.33 11.38
N VAL A 168 18.03 -15.11 12.09
CA VAL A 168 18.30 -14.94 13.51
C VAL A 168 19.81 -14.71 13.71
N ARG A 169 20.19 -13.96 14.74
CA ARG A 169 21.61 -13.84 15.12
C ARG A 169 22.15 -15.24 15.44
N ALA A 170 23.39 -15.54 15.05
CA ALA A 170 24.08 -16.71 15.57
C ALA A 170 24.07 -16.66 17.11
N LYS A 171 23.75 -17.78 17.78
CA LYS A 171 23.99 -17.89 19.23
C LYS A 171 25.48 -17.58 19.43
N GLY A 172 25.78 -16.51 20.16
CA GLY A 172 27.17 -16.17 20.45
C GLY A 172 27.78 -17.24 21.33
N ASP A 173 29.05 -17.57 21.05
CA ASP A 173 29.99 -18.07 22.05
C ASP A 173 30.23 -17.03 23.15
#